data_AF-D7E7U2-F1
#
_entry.id   AF-D7E7U2-F1
#
_cell.length_a   1.000
_cell.length_b   1.000
_cell.length_c   1.000
_cell.angle_alpha   90.00
_cell.angle_beta   90.00
_cell.angle_gamma   90.00
#
_symmetry.space_group_name_H-M   'P 1'
#
loop_
_entity.id
_entity.type
_entity.pdbx_description
1 polymer ?
#
loop_
_entity_poly.entity_id
_entity_poly.type
_entity_poly.pdbx_seq_one_letter_code
_entity_poly.pdbx_strand_id
1 'polypeptide(L)'
;MHVFDLDDTLATPNKEIDRKHYFMTIDHLEPIPSMVELFNDIKSRHPTMILTTRHPDLKKEIMDKFNCEVECRNFCLTWDKIFEALRTDDNLKDFMLQMVSWKTGVLNQLADNYQTVIFYDDLVHRYETSRLKNNIYLKKPLHIVDGKQPIFLKTKDKISSDK
;
A
#
# COMPACT_ATOMS: atom_id res chain seq x y z
N MET A 1 -17.58 1.78 4.61
CA MET A 1 -16.67 1.18 3.62
C MET A 1 -15.32 0.94 4.27
N HIS A 2 -14.74 -0.24 4.09
CA HIS A 2 -13.37 -0.52 4.50
C HIS A 2 -12.47 -0.58 3.27
N VAL A 3 -11.32 0.07 3.36
CA VAL A 3 -10.33 0.15 2.29
C VAL A 3 -9.02 -0.37 2.86
N PHE A 4 -8.35 -1.26 2.15
CA PHE A 4 -7.06 -1.80 2.56
C PHE A 4 -6.02 -1.48 1.50
N ASP A 5 -4.86 -0.99 1.91
CA ASP A 5 -3.68 -1.09 1.06
C ASP A 5 -3.27 -2.56 0.88
N LEU A 6 -2.56 -2.86 -0.20
CA LEU A 6 -2.10 -4.21 -0.46
C LEU A 6 -0.76 -4.47 0.22
N ASP A 7 0.23 -3.66 -0.10
CA ASP A 7 1.64 -3.93 0.17
C ASP A 7 2.00 -3.53 1.59
N ASP A 8 2.73 -4.39 2.31
CA ASP A 8 3.03 -4.25 3.74
C ASP A 8 1.78 -4.02 4.63
N THR A 9 0.57 -4.27 4.10
CA THR A 9 -0.71 -4.18 4.80
C THR A 9 -1.46 -5.51 4.78
N LEU A 10 -1.81 -6.02 3.60
CA LEU A 10 -2.42 -7.35 3.45
C LEU A 10 -1.38 -8.42 3.11
N ALA A 11 -0.31 -8.04 2.41
CA ALA A 11 0.77 -8.94 2.04
C ALA A 11 2.11 -8.20 1.99
N THR A 12 3.17 -8.89 2.40
CA THR A 12 4.54 -8.39 2.28
C THR A 12 5.19 -9.00 1.04
N PRO A 13 6.00 -8.25 0.28
CA PRO A 13 6.86 -8.85 -0.74
C PRO A 13 7.86 -9.83 -0.12
N ASN A 14 8.08 -10.96 -0.77
CA ASN A 14 9.25 -11.78 -0.49
C ASN A 14 10.52 -10.97 -0.82
N LYS A 15 11.40 -10.79 0.18
CA LYS A 15 12.56 -9.89 0.14
C LYS A 15 13.68 -10.35 -0.79
N GLU A 16 13.65 -11.61 -1.24
CA GLU A 16 14.69 -12.19 -2.09
C GLU A 16 14.39 -12.05 -3.58
N ILE A 17 13.17 -11.67 -3.92
CA ILE A 17 12.74 -11.51 -5.31
C ILE A 17 13.13 -10.11 -5.80
N ASP A 18 13.83 -10.09 -6.94
CA ASP A 18 14.35 -8.90 -7.62
C ASP A 18 13.35 -7.73 -7.54
N ARG A 19 13.82 -6.53 -7.17
CA ARG A 19 13.04 -5.28 -7.21
C ARG A 19 12.30 -5.10 -8.55
N LYS A 20 12.81 -5.71 -9.63
CA LYS A 20 12.20 -5.83 -10.96
C LYS A 20 10.90 -6.65 -11.04
N HIS A 21 10.48 -7.39 -10.02
CA HIS A 21 9.19 -8.11 -10.07
C HIS A 21 8.14 -7.49 -9.16
N TYR A 22 8.57 -6.57 -8.29
CA TYR A 22 7.74 -5.96 -7.29
C TYR A 22 6.45 -5.42 -7.92
N PHE A 23 6.50 -4.38 -8.76
CA PHE A 23 5.26 -3.73 -9.22
C PHE A 23 4.47 -4.47 -10.31
N MET A 24 5.00 -5.57 -10.85
CA MET A 24 4.51 -6.22 -12.08
C MET A 24 4.03 -7.66 -11.90
N THR A 25 4.15 -8.23 -10.70
CA THR A 25 3.64 -9.58 -10.37
C THR A 25 3.08 -9.59 -8.95
N ILE A 26 2.23 -10.56 -8.61
CA ILE A 26 1.72 -10.73 -7.23
C ILE A 26 2.03 -12.10 -6.62
N ASP A 27 2.69 -12.99 -7.36
CA ASP A 27 3.00 -14.36 -6.92
C ASP A 27 3.97 -14.39 -5.73
N HIS A 28 4.82 -13.36 -5.62
CA HIS A 28 5.80 -13.19 -4.55
C HIS A 28 5.23 -12.55 -3.28
N LEU A 29 3.93 -12.21 -3.27
CA LEU A 29 3.30 -11.60 -2.11
C LEU A 29 2.93 -12.65 -1.08
N GLU A 30 3.62 -12.61 0.06
CA GLU A 30 3.36 -13.43 1.23
C GLU A 30 2.26 -12.75 2.07
N PRO A 31 1.08 -13.39 2.23
CA PRO A 31 0.00 -12.79 2.98
C PRO A 31 0.37 -12.61 4.46
N ILE A 32 -0.03 -11.49 5.06
CA ILE A 32 0.15 -11.24 6.49
C ILE A 32 -1.04 -11.86 7.24
N PRO A 33 -0.88 -12.98 7.97
CA PRO A 33 -2.02 -13.80 8.41
C PRO A 33 -3.04 -13.02 9.25
N SER A 34 -2.58 -12.21 10.21
CA SER A 34 -3.46 -11.41 11.08
C SER A 34 -4.26 -10.35 10.32
N MET A 35 -3.70 -9.79 9.26
CA MET A 35 -4.37 -8.79 8.44
C MET A 35 -5.33 -9.43 7.45
N VAL A 36 -4.99 -10.60 6.91
CA VAL A 36 -5.90 -11.39 6.05
C VAL A 36 -7.11 -11.89 6.84
N GLU A 37 -6.91 -12.34 8.08
CA GLU A 37 -8.01 -12.74 8.97
C GLU A 37 -8.95 -11.55 9.24
N LEU A 38 -8.39 -10.40 9.65
CA LEU A 38 -9.16 -9.17 9.84
C LEU A 38 -9.90 -8.74 8.57
N PHE A 39 -9.23 -8.78 7.42
CA PHE A 39 -9.80 -8.42 6.13
C PHE A 39 -11.00 -9.31 5.78
N ASN A 40 -10.88 -10.63 5.96
CA ASN A 40 -11.97 -11.56 5.66
C ASN A 40 -13.16 -11.38 6.63
N ASP A 41 -12.89 -11.16 7.91
CA ASP A 41 -13.92 -10.88 8.92
C ASP A 41 -14.68 -9.58 8.60
N ILE A 42 -13.98 -8.52 8.18
CA ILE A 42 -14.60 -7.26 7.76
C ILE A 42 -15.37 -7.42 6.45
N LYS A 43 -14.75 -8.04 5.44
CA LYS A 43 -15.33 -8.23 4.10
C LYS A 43 -16.64 -9.03 4.15
N SER A 44 -16.78 -9.96 5.10
CA SER A 44 -18.02 -10.74 5.27
C SER A 44 -19.22 -9.92 5.76
N ARG A 45 -18.99 -8.73 6.32
CA ARG A 45 -20.03 -7.89 6.95
C ARG A 45 -20.15 -6.48 6.36
N HIS A 46 -19.13 -6.03 5.63
CA HIS A 46 -19.03 -4.65 5.17
C HIS A 46 -18.48 -4.56 3.75
N PRO A 47 -18.95 -3.58 2.94
CA PRO A 47 -18.30 -3.22 1.69
C PRO A 47 -16.81 -2.98 1.91
N THR A 48 -16.00 -3.69 1.13
CA THR A 48 -14.55 -3.74 1.28
C THR A 48 -13.87 -3.68 -0.08
N MET A 49 -12.81 -2.88 -0.19
CA MET A 49 -11.96 -2.82 -1.37
C MET A 49 -10.48 -2.82 -1.02
N ILE A 50 -9.66 -3.17 -1.99
CA ILE A 50 -8.22 -2.96 -1.96
C ILE A 50 -7.88 -1.73 -2.80
N LEU A 51 -7.01 -0.87 -2.28
CA LEU A 51 -6.46 0.29 -2.97
C LEU A 51 -4.96 0.09 -3.10
N THR A 52 -4.45 -0.13 -4.31
CA THR A 52 -3.05 -0.50 -4.51
C THR A 52 -2.36 0.35 -5.57
N THR A 53 -1.04 0.46 -5.47
CA THR A 53 -0.20 1.15 -6.45
C THR A 53 0.53 0.23 -7.41
N ARG A 54 0.20 -1.07 -7.38
CA ARG A 54 0.63 -2.08 -8.35
C ARG A 54 0.12 -1.77 -9.77
N HIS A 55 0.71 -2.40 -10.78
CA HIS A 55 0.29 -2.25 -12.19
C HIS A 55 -1.20 -2.61 -12.39
N PRO A 56 -1.98 -1.81 -13.15
CA PRO A 56 -3.41 -2.10 -13.39
C PRO A 56 -3.69 -3.47 -14.02
N ASP A 57 -2.76 -4.04 -14.79
CA ASP A 57 -2.88 -5.39 -15.35
C ASP A 57 -3.04 -6.46 -14.26
N LEU A 58 -2.52 -6.22 -13.05
CA LEU A 58 -2.65 -7.11 -11.90
C LEU A 58 -4.01 -7.00 -11.21
N LYS A 59 -4.86 -6.03 -11.59
CA LYS A 59 -6.16 -5.79 -10.94
C LYS A 59 -6.99 -7.07 -10.88
N LYS A 60 -7.08 -7.81 -11.99
CA LYS A 60 -7.85 -9.06 -12.04
C LYS A 60 -7.28 -10.12 -11.10
N GLU A 61 -5.96 -10.31 -11.13
CA GLU A 61 -5.30 -11.31 -10.27
C GLU A 61 -5.47 -10.99 -8.78
N ILE A 62 -5.39 -9.71 -8.40
CA ILE A 62 -5.63 -9.26 -7.02
C ILE A 62 -7.11 -9.47 -6.65
N MET A 63 -8.04 -9.12 -7.54
CA MET A 63 -9.46 -9.37 -7.34
C MET A 63 -9.74 -10.86 -7.15
N ASP A 64 -9.15 -11.73 -7.96
CA ASP A 64 -9.33 -13.19 -7.87
C ASP A 64 -8.72 -13.74 -6.56
N LYS A 65 -7.54 -13.26 -6.16
CA LYS A 65 -6.84 -13.69 -4.94
C LYS A 65 -7.56 -13.27 -3.65
N PHE A 66 -8.09 -12.05 -3.60
CA PHE A 66 -8.73 -11.51 -2.40
C PHE A 66 -10.27 -11.54 -2.45
N ASN A 67 -10.86 -11.88 -3.59
CA ASN A 67 -12.29 -11.87 -3.86
C ASN A 67 -12.96 -10.58 -3.33
N CYS A 68 -12.51 -9.43 -3.82
CA CYS A 68 -13.03 -8.11 -3.47
C CYS A 68 -12.85 -7.10 -4.61
N GLU A 69 -13.47 -5.92 -4.48
CA GLU A 69 -13.19 -4.80 -5.39
C GLU A 69 -11.76 -4.31 -5.23
N VAL A 70 -11.13 -3.90 -6.33
CA VAL A 70 -9.76 -3.39 -6.33
C VAL A 70 -9.68 -2.12 -7.18
N GLU A 71 -9.08 -1.08 -6.62
CA GLU A 71 -8.68 0.12 -7.36
C GLU A 71 -7.15 0.15 -7.44
N CYS A 72 -6.64 0.17 -8.68
CA CYS A 72 -5.21 0.10 -8.98
C CYS A 72 -4.77 1.36 -9.70
N ARG A 73 -3.63 1.93 -9.30
CA ARG A 73 -2.91 2.91 -10.12
C ARG A 73 -1.42 2.74 -9.98
N ASN A 74 -0.74 2.55 -11.11
CA ASN A 74 0.71 2.58 -11.11
C ASN A 74 1.23 3.95 -11.56
N PHE A 75 2.15 4.52 -10.77
CA PHE A 75 2.82 5.78 -11.07
C PHE A 75 4.12 5.57 -11.88
N CYS A 76 4.69 4.37 -11.79
CA CYS A 76 5.86 3.95 -12.54
C CYS A 76 5.47 2.89 -13.58
N LEU A 77 4.88 3.36 -14.68
CA LEU A 77 4.42 2.55 -15.81
C LEU A 77 5.56 1.85 -16.58
N THR A 78 6.81 2.25 -16.35
CA THR A 78 7.99 1.66 -17.00
C THR A 78 9.11 1.42 -15.99
N TRP A 79 10.00 0.48 -16.30
CA TRP A 79 11.18 0.20 -15.47
C TRP A 79 12.04 1.42 -15.24
N ASP A 80 12.26 2.23 -16.27
CA ASP A 80 13.05 3.45 -16.16
C ASP A 80 12.45 4.42 -15.14
N LYS A 81 11.12 4.49 -15.03
CA LYS A 81 10.44 5.31 -14.03
C LYS A 81 10.56 4.73 -12.61
N ILE A 82 10.59 3.41 -12.47
CA ILE A 82 10.85 2.77 -11.17
C ILE A 82 12.28 3.06 -10.74
N PHE A 83 13.26 2.86 -11.63
CA PHE A 83 14.67 3.13 -11.32
C PHE A 83 14.90 4.60 -11.01
N GLU A 84 14.29 5.50 -11.78
CA GLU A 84 14.39 6.93 -11.51
C GLU A 84 13.76 7.29 -10.16
N ALA A 85 12.58 6.75 -9.81
CA ALA A 85 11.98 6.94 -8.50
C ALA A 85 12.87 6.42 -7.35
N LEU A 86 13.61 5.33 -7.57
CA LEU A 86 14.51 4.74 -6.57
C LEU A 86 15.93 5.32 -6.59
N ARG A 87 16.24 6.24 -7.51
CA ARG A 87 17.60 6.72 -7.78
C ARG A 87 18.15 7.62 -6.68
N THR A 88 17.30 8.44 -6.08
CA THR A 88 17.65 9.40 -5.03
C THR A 88 16.56 9.42 -3.97
N ASP A 89 16.90 9.87 -2.76
CA ASP A 89 15.93 10.01 -1.67
C ASP A 89 14.84 11.04 -2.00
N ASP A 90 15.19 12.10 -2.74
CA ASP A 90 14.23 13.11 -3.21
C ASP A 90 13.24 12.51 -4.22
N ASN A 91 13.73 11.74 -5.20
CA ASN A 91 12.87 11.07 -6.18
C ASN A 91 11.93 10.07 -5.50
N LEU A 92 12.43 9.34 -4.49
CA LEU A 92 11.62 8.42 -3.71
C LEU A 92 10.56 9.18 -2.91
N LYS A 93 10.92 10.30 -2.29
CA LYS A 93 9.98 11.15 -1.55
C LYS A 93 8.87 11.68 -2.46
N ASP A 94 9.21 12.16 -3.64
CA ASP A 94 8.24 12.65 -4.63
C ASP A 94 7.31 11.54 -5.13
N PHE A 95 7.85 10.36 -5.39
CA PHE A 95 7.06 9.18 -5.75
C PHE A 95 6.06 8.81 -4.64
N MET A 96 6.51 8.79 -3.38
CA MET A 96 5.65 8.51 -2.23
C MET A 96 4.55 9.58 -2.05
N LEU A 97 4.88 10.86 -2.29
CA LEU A 97 3.91 11.95 -2.25
C LEU A 97 2.83 11.79 -3.34
N GLN A 98 3.21 11.37 -4.55
CA GLN A 98 2.25 11.10 -5.62
C GLN A 98 1.30 9.96 -5.26
N MET A 99 1.82 8.86 -4.71
CA MET A 99 1.03 7.72 -4.23
C MET A 99 0.01 8.15 -3.18
N VAL A 100 0.46 8.85 -2.13
CA VAL A 100 -0.40 9.32 -1.03
C VAL A 100 -1.44 10.33 -1.53
N SER A 101 -1.06 11.25 -2.43
CA SER A 101 -1.97 12.25 -2.99
C SER A 101 -3.10 11.60 -3.80
N TRP A 102 -2.78 10.58 -4.61
CA TRP A 102 -3.80 9.83 -5.33
C TRP A 102 -4.71 9.02 -4.40
N LYS A 103 -4.14 8.28 -3.44
CA LYS A 103 -4.93 7.52 -2.48
C LYS A 103 -5.88 8.43 -1.71
N THR A 104 -5.41 9.60 -1.28
CA THR A 104 -6.24 10.67 -0.68
C THR A 104 -7.40 11.08 -1.60
N GLY A 105 -7.15 11.25 -2.90
CA GLY A 105 -8.19 11.55 -3.88
C GLY A 105 -9.27 10.47 -3.97
N VAL A 106 -8.86 9.19 -4.06
CA VAL A 106 -9.79 8.05 -4.10
C VAL A 106 -10.60 7.95 -2.81
N LEU A 107 -9.96 8.08 -1.65
CA LEU A 107 -10.64 8.04 -0.34
C LEU A 107 -11.67 9.16 -0.20
N ASN A 108 -11.36 10.37 -0.67
CA ASN A 108 -12.30 11.49 -0.66
C ASN A 108 -13.50 11.27 -1.58
N GLN A 109 -13.34 10.60 -2.72
CA GLN A 109 -14.45 10.23 -3.61
C GLN A 109 -15.32 9.14 -2.98
N LEU A 110 -14.73 8.16 -2.30
CA LEU A 110 -15.49 7.16 -1.57
C LEU A 110 -16.27 7.79 -0.42
N ALA A 111 -15.66 8.75 0.29
CA ALA A 111 -16.27 9.46 1.40
C ALA A 111 -17.51 10.30 1.00
N ASP A 112 -17.73 10.58 -0.29
CA ASP A 112 -18.98 11.16 -0.78
C ASP A 112 -20.15 10.17 -0.80
N ASN A 113 -19.85 8.88 -0.93
CA ASN A 113 -20.84 7.82 -1.12
C ASN A 113 -21.06 6.97 0.13
N TYR A 114 -20.18 7.09 1.13
CA TYR A 114 -20.25 6.29 2.35
C TYR A 114 -20.23 7.18 3.58
N GLN A 115 -21.09 6.86 4.56
CA GLN A 115 -21.13 7.57 5.84
C GLN A 115 -19.78 7.54 6.55
N THR A 116 -19.07 6.41 6.49
CA THR A 116 -17.76 6.20 7.11
C THR A 116 -16.84 5.42 6.17
N VAL A 117 -15.60 5.90 5.99
CA VAL A 117 -14.52 5.22 5.27
C VAL A 117 -13.40 4.91 6.26
N ILE A 118 -13.04 3.64 6.43
CA ILE A 118 -11.91 3.22 7.27
C ILE A 118 -10.82 2.70 6.36
N PHE A 119 -9.62 3.29 6.43
CA PHE A 119 -8.51 2.95 5.57
C PHE A 119 -7.33 2.38 6.35
N TYR A 120 -6.91 1.17 6.00
CA TYR A 120 -5.76 0.47 6.57
C TYR A 120 -4.57 0.60 5.62
N ASP A 121 -3.46 1.19 6.08
CA ASP A 121 -2.26 1.45 5.26
C ASP A 121 -1.04 1.50 6.18
N ASP A 122 0.09 0.88 5.80
CA ASP A 122 1.32 0.88 6.60
C ASP A 122 1.94 2.28 6.71
N LEU A 123 1.59 3.17 5.78
CA LEU A 123 2.08 4.53 5.64
C LEU A 123 1.09 5.58 6.16
N VAL A 124 0.16 5.26 7.08
CA VAL A 124 -0.78 6.26 7.64
C VAL A 124 -0.12 7.56 8.10
N HIS A 125 1.13 7.50 8.58
CA HIS A 125 1.89 8.65 9.07
C HIS A 125 2.30 9.63 7.96
N ARG A 126 2.15 9.26 6.69
CA ARG A 126 2.46 10.10 5.52
C ARG A 126 1.26 10.90 5.00
N TYR A 127 0.06 10.62 5.49
CA TYR A 127 -1.14 11.31 5.05
C TYR A 127 -1.29 12.66 5.77
N GLU A 128 -1.52 13.71 4.99
CA GLU A 128 -1.89 15.01 5.52
C GLU A 128 -3.40 15.02 5.84
N THR A 129 -3.74 14.91 7.12
CA THR A 129 -5.14 14.73 7.57
C THR A 129 -6.05 15.91 7.20
N SER A 130 -5.51 17.11 7.04
CA SER A 130 -6.22 18.31 6.56
C SER A 130 -6.82 18.14 5.15
N ARG A 131 -6.26 17.24 4.33
CA ARG A 131 -6.71 16.96 2.97
C ARG A 131 -7.76 15.85 2.89
N LEU A 132 -8.01 15.16 4.00
CA LEU A 132 -9.02 14.11 4.10
C LEU A 132 -10.35 14.68 4.59
N LYS A 133 -11.46 14.15 4.06
CA LYS A 133 -12.78 14.42 4.61
C LYS A 133 -12.92 13.85 6.03
N ASN A 134 -13.76 14.50 6.83
CA ASN A 134 -13.92 14.23 8.26
C ASN A 134 -14.46 12.83 8.61
N ASN A 135 -15.03 12.12 7.64
CA ASN A 135 -15.54 10.76 7.80
C ASN A 135 -14.55 9.67 7.33
N ILE A 136 -13.29 10.03 7.09
CA ILE A 136 -12.21 9.10 6.77
C ILE A 136 -11.37 8.84 8.02
N TYR A 137 -11.22 7.57 8.38
CA TYR A 137 -10.43 7.14 9.54
C TYR A 137 -9.25 6.29 9.08
N LEU A 138 -8.04 6.80 9.29
CA LEU A 138 -6.80 6.07 9.03
C LEU A 138 -6.50 5.08 10.17
N LYS A 139 -6.12 3.86 9.82
CA LYS A 139 -5.76 2.78 10.76
C LYS A 139 -4.43 2.15 10.35
N LYS A 140 -3.53 1.97 11.32
CA LYS A 140 -2.33 1.16 11.12
C LYS A 140 -2.73 -0.32 11.02
N PRO A 141 -2.06 -1.13 10.20
CA PRO A 141 -2.17 -2.58 10.23
C PRO A 141 -1.81 -3.15 11.61
N LEU A 142 -2.50 -4.22 12.04
CA LEU A 142 -2.33 -4.87 13.34
C LEU A 142 -0.91 -5.38 13.60
N HIS A 143 -0.18 -5.73 12.54
CA HIS A 143 1.17 -6.30 12.64
C HIS A 143 2.27 -5.22 12.82
N ILE A 144 1.92 -3.94 12.68
CA ILE A 144 2.85 -2.83 12.85
C ILE A 144 2.76 -2.31 14.28
N VAL A 145 3.81 -2.58 15.06
CA VAL A 145 4.00 -2.03 16.41
C VAL A 145 4.56 -0.61 16.32
N ASP A 146 4.10 0.29 17.19
CA ASP A 146 4.61 1.67 17.27
C ASP A 146 6.14 1.70 17.39
N GLY A 147 6.78 2.55 16.57
CA GLY A 147 8.24 2.71 16.52
C GLY A 147 8.99 1.84 15.50
N LYS A 148 8.32 0.96 14.75
CA LYS A 148 8.94 0.19 13.65
C LYS A 148 8.56 0.74 12.28
N GLN A 149 9.55 1.04 11.44
CA GLN A 149 9.35 1.45 10.05
C GLN A 149 9.07 0.24 9.13
N PRO A 150 8.36 0.45 8.00
CA PRO A 150 8.18 -0.57 6.95
C PRO A 150 9.52 -1.12 6.49
N ILE A 151 9.56 -2.42 6.22
CA ILE A 151 10.83 -3.12 6.01
C ILE A 151 11.48 -2.72 4.68
N PHE A 152 10.70 -2.35 3.66
CA PHE A 152 11.22 -1.89 2.37
C PHE A 152 12.06 -0.60 2.46
N LEU A 153 11.81 0.24 3.48
CA LEU A 153 12.55 1.49 3.72
C LEU A 153 13.82 1.32 4.54
N LYS A 154 14.13 0.10 5.01
CA LYS A 154 15.42 -0.16 5.66
C LYS A 154 16.53 -0.16 4.60
N THR A 155 17.08 1.01 4.33
CA THR A 155 18.39 1.14 3.68
C THR A 155 19.40 0.33 4.48
N LYS A 156 20.28 -0.40 3.77
CA LYS A 156 21.39 -1.14 4.38
C LYS A 156 22.41 -0.15 4.93
N ASP A 157 22.15 0.46 6.07
CA ASP A 157 23.20 1.06 6.89
C ASP A 157 23.83 -0.03 7.74
N LYS A 158 24.75 -0.76 7.10
CA LYS A 158 25.89 -1.45 7.71
C LYS A 158 26.72 -2.10 6.59
N ILE A 159 27.35 -1.27 5.76
CA ILE A 159 28.67 -1.62 5.24
C ILE A 159 29.64 -1.01 6.24
N SER A 160 30.15 -1.87 7.11
CA SER A 160 31.23 -1.62 8.05
C SER A 160 32.40 -0.92 7.36
N SER A 161 32.67 0.32 7.74
CA SER A 161 33.99 0.93 7.56
C SER A 161 34.87 0.55 8.75
N ASP A 162 35.38 -0.68 8.73
CA ASP A 162 36.61 -1.02 9.45
C ASP A 162 37.68 -1.28 8.38
N LYS A 163 38.59 -0.32 8.25
CA LYS A 163 39.93 -0.48 7.67
C LYS A 163 40.94 -0.23 8.76
#